data_AF-A0A354P4E4-F1
#
_entry.id   AF-A0A354P4E4-F1
#
_cell.length_a   1.000
_cell.length_b   1.000
_cell.length_c   1.000
_cell.angle_alpha   90.00
_cell.angle_beta   90.00
_cell.angle_gamma   90.00
#
_symmetry.space_group_name_H-M   'P 1'
#
loop_
_entity.id
_entity.type
_entity.pdbx_description
1 polymer ?
#
loop_
_entity_poly.entity_id
_entity_poly.type
_entity_poly.pdbx_seq_one_letter_code
_entity_poly.pdbx_strand_id
1 'polypeptide(L)'
;GMGMGGMGMMRVPAERQLKLKVTTVCLEHGKADPSPRVAYKMIPAEQFTQDARVLEVCRLLGYSRMTQNVAQAAAWHLTDGLAWIELRNKVKSENPMTRQVTMWFHPQELLQASYVVASTNHLNNETSTSAVGKSDSSYETN
;
A
#
# COMPACT_ATOMS: atom_id res chain seq x y z
N GLY A 1 -12.41 1.06 42.35
CA GLY A 1 -13.81 1.35 42.02
C GLY A 1 -13.87 1.99 40.66
N MET A 2 -14.86 1.59 39.85
CA MET A 2 -15.38 2.20 38.60
C MET A 2 -14.34 2.55 37.50
N GLY A 3 -14.36 1.98 36.29
CA GLY A 3 -15.50 1.63 35.44
C GLY A 3 -15.81 2.80 34.50
N MET A 4 -15.70 2.58 33.18
CA MET A 4 -16.20 3.34 32.01
C MET A 4 -15.10 3.35 30.93
N GLY A 5 -15.22 2.66 29.81
CA GLY A 5 -16.33 2.76 28.85
C GLY A 5 -15.93 3.76 27.78
N GLY A 6 -15.47 3.28 26.61
CA GLY A 6 -15.01 4.20 25.55
C GLY A 6 -14.60 3.57 24.22
N MET A 7 -15.09 2.37 23.87
CA MET A 7 -15.01 1.84 22.50
C MET A 7 -16.03 2.57 21.60
N GLY A 8 -15.78 3.85 21.25
CA GLY A 8 -16.74 4.64 20.47
C GLY A 8 -16.20 5.88 19.73
N MET A 9 -14.87 6.06 19.60
CA MET A 9 -14.28 7.34 19.19
C MET A 9 -14.03 7.49 17.67
N MET A 10 -14.86 6.89 16.81
CA MET A 10 -14.85 7.15 15.36
C MET A 10 -16.26 7.48 14.84
N ARG A 11 -16.92 8.46 15.46
CA ARG A 11 -18.13 9.08 14.89
C ARG A 11 -17.79 10.48 14.43
N VAL A 12 -17.68 10.68 13.12
CA VAL A 12 -17.68 12.03 12.54
C VAL A 12 -19.12 12.55 12.71
N PRO A 13 -19.34 13.66 13.44
CA PRO A 13 -20.69 14.18 13.62
C PRO A 13 -21.27 14.58 12.26
N ALA A 14 -22.60 14.52 12.12
CA ALA A 14 -23.26 14.96 10.90
C ALA A 14 -22.81 16.39 10.55
N GLU A 15 -22.54 16.63 9.26
CA GLU A 15 -22.10 17.92 8.71
C GLU A 15 -20.77 18.47 9.26
N ARG A 16 -20.02 17.68 10.04
CA ARG A 16 -18.71 18.06 10.55
C ARG A 16 -17.62 17.33 9.77
N GLN A 17 -16.48 17.98 9.66
CA GLN A 17 -15.28 17.42 9.04
C GLN A 17 -14.29 17.05 10.13
N LEU A 18 -13.60 15.93 9.95
CA LEU A 18 -12.53 15.49 10.83
C LEU A 18 -11.20 15.53 10.07
N LYS A 19 -10.20 16.19 10.66
CA LYS A 19 -8.83 16.15 10.16
C LYS A 19 -8.15 14.89 10.67
N LEU A 20 -7.84 13.97 9.76
CA LEU A 20 -7.15 12.73 10.06
C LEU A 20 -5.72 12.77 9.52
N LYS A 21 -4.78 12.21 10.28
CA LYS A 21 -3.44 11.92 9.79
C LYS A 21 -3.39 10.45 9.42
N VAL A 22 -3.17 10.17 8.14
CA VAL A 22 -3.09 8.81 7.60
C VAL A 22 -1.73 8.63 6.96
N THR A 23 -1.09 7.49 7.21
CA THR A 23 0.13 7.12 6.49
C THR A 23 -0.27 6.51 5.15
N THR A 24 0.23 7.10 4.07
CA THR A 24 -0.08 6.71 2.69
C THR A 24 1.19 6.46 1.89
N VAL A 25 1.06 5.80 0.75
CA VAL A 25 2.16 5.61 -0.20
C VAL A 25 1.68 5.92 -1.61
N CYS A 26 2.60 6.31 -2.47
CA CYS A 26 2.33 6.50 -3.89
C CYS A 26 2.29 5.13 -4.59
N LEU A 27 1.19 4.82 -5.26
CA LEU A 27 1.05 3.56 -6.02
C LEU A 27 1.57 3.66 -7.46
N GLU A 28 1.98 4.87 -7.88
CA GLU A 28 2.55 5.11 -9.19
C GLU A 28 3.84 5.89 -9.01
N HIS A 29 4.90 5.44 -9.65
CA HIS A 29 6.18 6.13 -9.62
C HIS A 29 6.17 7.32 -10.60
N GLY A 30 6.86 8.41 -10.24
CA GLY A 30 7.09 9.56 -11.12
C GLY A 30 5.98 10.61 -11.18
N LYS A 31 4.82 10.36 -10.54
CA LYS A 31 3.79 11.39 -10.37
C LYS A 31 4.24 12.49 -9.41
N ALA A 32 3.76 13.70 -9.65
CA ALA A 32 4.03 14.84 -8.78
C ALA A 32 3.49 14.59 -7.37
N ASP A 33 4.19 15.12 -6.36
CA ASP A 33 3.76 15.03 -4.97
C ASP A 33 2.36 15.63 -4.79
N PRO A 34 1.53 15.04 -3.92
CA PRO A 34 0.17 15.51 -3.70
C PRO A 34 0.19 16.94 -3.13
N SER A 35 -0.62 17.82 -3.71
CA SER A 35 -0.71 19.23 -3.33
C SER A 35 -2.02 19.51 -2.62
N PRO A 36 -2.02 20.22 -1.47
CA PRO A 36 -3.26 20.61 -0.77
C PRO A 36 -4.21 21.47 -1.62
N ARG A 37 -3.75 22.01 -2.75
CA ARG A 37 -4.56 22.83 -3.67
C ARG A 37 -5.43 22.00 -4.61
N VAL A 38 -5.18 20.70 -4.71
CA VAL A 38 -5.92 19.79 -5.58
C VAL A 38 -7.00 19.07 -4.77
N ALA A 39 -8.22 19.03 -5.28
CA ALA A 39 -9.30 18.27 -4.66
C ALA A 39 -9.12 16.78 -4.97
N TYR A 40 -8.97 15.96 -3.92
CA TYR A 40 -8.84 14.50 -4.03
C TYR A 40 -10.14 13.80 -3.64
N LYS A 41 -10.42 12.68 -4.30
CA LYS A 41 -11.53 11.78 -3.96
C LYS A 41 -10.97 10.46 -3.44
N MET A 42 -11.49 10.01 -2.31
CA MET A 42 -11.22 8.66 -1.81
C MET A 42 -11.99 7.65 -2.66
N ILE A 43 -11.30 6.65 -3.19
CA ILE A 43 -11.88 5.52 -3.90
C ILE A 43 -11.46 4.21 -3.23
N PRO A 44 -12.24 3.13 -3.35
CA PRO A 44 -11.79 1.79 -2.99
C PRO A 44 -10.49 1.43 -3.71
N ALA A 45 -9.58 0.75 -3.03
CA ALA A 45 -8.26 0.41 -3.58
C ALA A 45 -8.38 -0.53 -4.79
N GLU A 46 -9.41 -1.37 -4.80
CA GLU A 46 -9.75 -2.33 -5.85
C GLU A 46 -10.16 -1.65 -7.16
N GLN A 47 -10.62 -0.39 -7.10
CA GLN A 47 -10.87 0.41 -8.31
C GLN A 47 -9.58 0.88 -8.98
N PHE A 48 -8.47 0.91 -8.23
CA PHE A 48 -7.16 1.33 -8.74
C PHE A 48 -6.32 0.13 -9.21
N THR A 49 -6.29 -0.97 -8.44
CA THR A 49 -5.51 -2.16 -8.78
C THR A 49 -6.24 -3.45 -8.39
N GLN A 50 -6.06 -4.49 -9.20
CA GLN A 50 -6.55 -5.85 -8.90
C GLN A 50 -5.43 -6.78 -8.38
N ASP A 51 -4.20 -6.29 -8.23
CA ASP A 51 -3.11 -7.09 -7.67
C ASP A 51 -3.29 -7.22 -6.15
N ALA A 52 -3.66 -8.42 -5.69
CA ALA A 52 -3.87 -8.73 -4.28
C ALA A 52 -2.62 -8.46 -3.44
N ARG A 53 -1.42 -8.55 -4.04
CA ARG A 53 -0.16 -8.25 -3.35
C ARG A 53 -0.06 -6.77 -2.97
N VAL A 54 -0.51 -5.87 -3.86
CA VAL A 54 -0.49 -4.42 -3.60
C VAL A 54 -1.51 -4.07 -2.53
N LEU A 55 -2.71 -4.68 -2.58
CA LEU A 55 -3.73 -4.51 -1.55
C LEU A 55 -3.22 -4.96 -0.18
N GLU A 56 -2.51 -6.09 -0.11
CA GLU A 56 -1.92 -6.59 1.13
C GLU A 56 -0.84 -5.66 1.69
N VAL A 57 0.04 -5.12 0.83
CA VAL A 57 1.03 -4.12 1.26
C VAL A 57 0.35 -2.89 1.88
N CYS A 58 -0.70 -2.36 1.24
CA CYS A 58 -1.50 -1.26 1.77
C CYS A 58 -2.18 -1.62 3.10
N ARG A 59 -2.68 -2.85 3.22
CA ARG A 59 -3.31 -3.36 4.44
C ARG A 59 -2.31 -3.45 5.59
N LEU A 60 -1.13 -4.01 5.36
CA LEU A 60 -0.08 -4.13 6.38
C LEU A 60 0.43 -2.75 6.83
N LEU A 61 0.52 -1.78 5.91
CA LEU A 61 0.81 -0.39 6.25
C LEU A 61 -0.29 0.21 7.14
N GLY A 62 -1.55 0.01 6.79
CA GLY A 62 -2.71 0.46 7.58
C GLY A 62 -2.73 -0.13 9.00
N TYR A 63 -2.28 -1.37 9.17
CA TYR A 63 -2.12 -2.02 10.48
C TYR A 63 -0.81 -1.68 11.20
N SER A 64 -0.01 -0.75 10.65
CA SER A 64 1.29 -0.36 11.22
C SER A 64 2.24 -1.54 11.41
N ARG A 65 2.20 -2.53 10.51
CA ARG A 65 3.08 -3.72 10.53
C ARG A 65 4.42 -3.50 9.81
N MET A 66 4.55 -2.38 9.09
CA MET A 66 5.78 -1.96 8.43
C MET A 66 5.87 -0.44 8.39
N THR A 67 7.06 0.07 8.07
CA THR A 67 7.28 1.50 7.88
C THR A 67 6.78 1.97 6.52
N GLN A 68 6.53 3.27 6.39
CA GLN A 68 6.09 3.88 5.13
C GLN A 68 7.09 3.67 4.00
N ASN A 69 8.39 3.78 4.26
CA ASN A 69 9.43 3.59 3.25
C ASN A 69 9.47 2.15 2.72
N VAL A 70 9.31 1.16 3.61
CA VAL A 70 9.22 -0.26 3.22
C VAL A 70 8.01 -0.49 2.32
N ALA A 71 6.85 0.05 2.70
CA ALA A 71 5.63 -0.03 1.89
C ALA A 71 5.78 0.69 0.54
N GLN A 72 6.42 1.85 0.51
CA GLN A 72 6.62 2.64 -0.72
C GLN A 72 7.54 1.91 -1.71
N ALA A 73 8.61 1.28 -1.23
CA ALA A 73 9.51 0.48 -2.06
C ALA A 73 8.82 -0.78 -2.59
N ALA A 74 8.07 -1.49 -1.73
CA ALA A 74 7.29 -2.67 -2.13
C ALA A 74 6.21 -2.32 -3.16
N ALA A 75 5.49 -1.21 -2.96
CA ALA A 75 4.48 -0.73 -3.89
C ALA A 75 5.09 -0.50 -5.28
N TRP A 76 6.11 0.34 -5.40
CA TRP A 76 6.73 0.63 -6.71
C TRP A 76 7.37 -0.58 -7.38
N HIS A 77 7.89 -1.54 -6.62
CA HIS A 77 8.36 -2.80 -7.19
C HIS A 77 7.20 -3.60 -7.82
N LEU A 78 6.04 -3.64 -7.16
CA LEU A 78 4.87 -4.39 -7.62
C LEU A 78 4.10 -3.70 -8.74
N THR A 79 3.92 -2.38 -8.65
CA THR A 79 3.08 -1.58 -9.57
C THR A 79 3.84 -1.14 -10.81
N ASP A 80 5.07 -0.68 -10.65
CA ASP A 80 5.87 -0.07 -11.72
C ASP A 80 6.99 -1.00 -12.22
N GLY A 81 7.18 -2.15 -11.58
CA GLY A 81 8.20 -3.14 -11.96
C GLY A 81 9.63 -2.70 -11.68
N LEU A 82 9.84 -1.68 -10.86
CA LEU A 82 11.18 -1.17 -10.56
C LEU A 82 12.05 -2.23 -9.89
N ALA A 83 13.24 -2.45 -10.42
CA ALA A 83 14.16 -3.41 -9.84
C ALA A 83 14.71 -2.89 -8.49
N TRP A 84 15.00 -3.79 -7.55
CA TRP A 84 15.56 -3.42 -6.24
C TRP A 84 16.84 -2.59 -6.34
N ILE A 85 17.64 -2.85 -7.39
CA ILE A 85 18.85 -2.09 -7.70
C ILE A 85 18.55 -0.64 -8.10
N GLU A 86 17.47 -0.41 -8.85
CA GLU A 86 17.03 0.92 -9.26
C GLU A 86 16.49 1.69 -8.06
N LEU A 87 15.69 1.02 -7.22
CA LEU A 87 15.18 1.59 -5.96
C LEU A 87 16.33 2.00 -5.02
N ARG A 88 17.37 1.17 -4.91
CA ARG A 88 18.56 1.48 -4.10
C ARG A 88 19.29 2.74 -4.53
N ASN A 89 19.36 2.97 -5.84
CA ASN A 89 20.09 4.11 -6.40
C ASN A 89 19.20 5.37 -6.52
N LYS A 90 17.99 5.32 -5.97
CA LYS A 90 17.02 6.39 -6.15
C LYS A 90 17.26 7.56 -5.19
N VAL A 91 17.55 8.73 -5.75
CA VAL A 91 17.70 9.98 -5.00
C VAL A 91 16.35 10.61 -4.69
N LYS A 92 16.15 11.00 -3.43
CA LYS A 92 14.95 11.69 -2.95
C LYS A 92 15.06 13.20 -3.08
N SER A 93 16.18 13.73 -2.60
CA SER A 93 16.45 15.16 -2.65
C SER A 93 17.94 15.37 -2.65
N GLU A 94 18.39 16.37 -3.39
CA GLU A 94 19.75 16.87 -3.32
C GLU A 94 19.70 18.30 -2.78
N ASN A 95 20.51 18.60 -1.78
CA ASN A 95 20.67 19.96 -1.29
C ASN A 95 21.59 20.73 -2.23
N PRO A 96 21.10 21.78 -2.94
CA PRO A 96 21.90 22.49 -3.93
C PRO A 96 23.14 23.19 -3.35
N MET A 97 23.08 23.59 -2.07
CA MET A 97 24.17 24.33 -1.42
C MET A 97 25.25 23.41 -0.86
N THR A 98 24.87 22.28 -0.27
CA THR A 98 25.81 21.36 0.38
C THR A 98 26.19 20.16 -0.49
N ARG A 99 25.52 19.97 -1.64
CA ARG A 99 25.59 18.75 -2.48
C ARG A 99 25.31 17.47 -1.69
N GLN A 100 24.61 17.57 -0.57
CA GLN A 100 24.20 16.40 0.20
C GLN A 100 23.04 15.72 -0.52
N VAL A 101 23.23 14.43 -0.81
CA VAL A 101 22.25 13.59 -1.46
C VAL A 101 21.53 12.76 -0.41
N THR A 102 20.22 12.92 -0.32
CA THR A 102 19.36 12.06 0.48
C THR A 102 18.74 11.00 -0.43
N MET A 103 19.00 9.73 -0.14
CA MET A 103 18.40 8.61 -0.86
C MET A 103 16.94 8.40 -0.43
N TRP A 104 16.13 7.80 -1.30
CA TRP A 104 14.77 7.40 -0.95
C TRP A 104 14.74 6.31 0.11
N PHE A 105 15.62 5.31 -0.02
CA PHE A 105 15.56 4.08 0.78
C PHE A 105 16.93 3.72 1.36
N HIS A 106 16.92 3.27 2.60
CA HIS A 106 18.08 2.61 3.21
C HIS A 106 18.14 1.12 2.78
N PRO A 107 19.33 0.50 2.65
CA PRO A 107 19.45 -0.90 2.23
C PRO A 107 18.62 -1.89 3.09
N GLN A 108 18.50 -1.62 4.39
CA GLN A 108 17.68 -2.44 5.29
C GLN A 108 16.18 -2.36 4.96
N GLU A 109 15.69 -1.19 4.53
CA GLU A 109 14.28 -1.02 4.14
C GLU A 109 13.98 -1.79 2.85
N LEU A 110 14.92 -1.81 1.90
CA LEU A 110 14.78 -2.58 0.66
C LEU A 110 14.79 -4.09 0.93
N LEU A 111 15.64 -4.55 1.84
CA LEU A 111 15.64 -5.95 2.27
C LEU A 111 14.28 -6.33 2.88
N GLN A 112 13.77 -5.50 3.80
CA GLN A 112 12.43 -5.71 4.40
C GLN A 112 11.32 -5.69 3.34
N ALA A 113 11.37 -4.75 2.40
CA ALA A 113 10.39 -4.66 1.30
C ALA A 113 10.41 -5.93 0.44
N SER A 114 11.60 -6.47 0.13
CA SER A 114 11.73 -7.71 -0.61
C SER A 114 11.13 -8.91 0.11
N TYR A 115 11.29 -9.01 1.44
CA TYR A 115 10.67 -10.05 2.24
C TYR A 115 9.15 -9.91 2.28
N VAL A 116 8.64 -8.68 2.40
CA VAL A 116 7.19 -8.41 2.33
C VAL A 116 6.64 -8.86 0.98
N VAL A 117 7.24 -8.45 -0.13
CA VAL A 117 6.81 -8.87 -1.48
C VAL A 117 6.87 -10.38 -1.65
N ALA A 118 7.96 -11.03 -1.21
CA ALA A 118 8.06 -12.49 -1.26
C ALA A 118 6.94 -13.16 -0.46
N SER A 119 6.61 -12.60 0.71
CA SER A 119 5.53 -13.10 1.56
C SER A 119 4.16 -12.93 0.93
N THR A 120 3.90 -11.92 0.06
CA THR A 120 2.57 -11.72 -0.53
C THR A 120 2.32 -12.56 -1.79
N ASN A 121 3.36 -13.17 -2.38
CA ASN A 121 3.24 -13.90 -3.65
C ASN A 121 2.27 -15.09 -3.62
N HIS A 122 1.97 -15.66 -2.46
CA HIS A 122 0.98 -16.75 -2.35
C HIS A 122 -0.46 -16.29 -2.64
N LEU A 123 -0.78 -15.01 -2.42
CA LEU A 123 -2.14 -14.47 -2.55
C LEU A 123 -2.68 -14.50 -4.00
N ASN A 124 -1.79 -14.30 -4.99
CA ASN A 124 -2.19 -14.39 -6.39
C ASN A 124 -2.46 -15.84 -6.81
N ASN A 125 -1.73 -16.81 -6.25
CA ASN A 125 -1.92 -18.22 -6.56
C ASN A 125 -3.29 -18.74 -6.05
N GLU A 126 -3.72 -18.32 -4.85
CA GLU A 126 -5.00 -18.71 -4.25
C GLU A 126 -6.22 -18.12 -4.99
N THR A 127 -6.07 -16.90 -5.50
CA THR A 127 -7.13 -16.23 -6.28
C THR A 127 -7.31 -16.88 -7.64
N SER A 128 -6.21 -17.30 -8.29
CA SER A 128 -6.27 -18.05 -9.56
C SER A 128 -6.85 -19.46 -9.40
N THR A 129 -6.59 -20.17 -8.30
CA THR A 129 -7.17 -21.50 -8.06
C THR A 129 -8.67 -21.46 -7.74
N SER A 130 -9.14 -20.38 -7.10
CA SER A 130 -10.56 -20.24 -6.73
C SER A 130 -11.47 -19.86 -7.91
N ALA A 131 -10.90 -19.31 -9.00
CA ALA A 131 -11.64 -18.98 -10.22
C ALA A 131 -11.89 -20.18 -11.15
N VAL A 132 -11.15 -21.29 -10.99
CA VAL A 132 -11.26 -22.49 -11.83
C VAL A 132 -12.40 -23.44 -11.39
N GLY A 133 -12.99 -23.23 -10.21
CA GLY A 133 -14.03 -24.11 -9.65
C GLY A 133 -15.49 -23.76 -9.98
N LYS A 134 -15.76 -22.82 -10.90
CA LYS A 134 -17.12 -22.38 -11.26
C LYS A 134 -17.42 -22.59 -12.75
N SER A 135 -17.33 -23.83 -13.22
CA SER A 135 -18.01 -24.27 -14.44
C SER A 135 -18.38 -25.74 -14.35
N ASP A 136 -19.69 -25.98 -14.41
CA ASP A 136 -20.39 -27.23 -14.75
C ASP A 136 -20.47 -28.36 -13.71
N SER A 137 -21.56 -28.35 -12.93
CA SER A 137 -22.18 -29.57 -12.44
C SER A 137 -23.71 -29.42 -12.51
N SER A 138 -24.26 -29.64 -13.70
CA SER A 138 -25.66 -29.99 -13.90
C SER A 138 -25.77 -31.52 -13.91
N TYR A 139 -26.38 -32.08 -12.87
CA TYR A 139 -26.78 -33.50 -12.87
C TYR A 139 -28.07 -33.63 -13.69
N GLU A 140 -28.00 -34.30 -14.84
CA GLU A 140 -29.19 -34.85 -15.49
C GLU A 140 -29.50 -36.21 -14.84
N THR A 141 -30.67 -36.29 -14.21
CA THR A 141 -31.31 -37.54 -13.79
C THR A 141 -31.95 -38.22 -14.99
N ASN A 142 -31.60 -39.48 -15.25
CA ASN A 142 -32.43 -40.45 -15.96
C ASN A 142 -32.60 -41.69 -15.08
#